data_AF-A0A7S3Y135-F1
#
_entry.id   AF-A0A7S3Y135-F1
#
_cell.length_a   1.000
_cell.length_b   1.000
_cell.length_c   1.000
_cell.angle_alpha   90.00
_cell.angle_beta   90.00
_cell.angle_gamma   90.00
#
_symmetry.space_group_name_H-M   'P 1'
#
loop_
_entity.id
_entity.type
_entity.pdbx_description
1 polymer ?
#
loop_
_entity_poly.entity_id
_entity_poly.type
_entity_poly.pdbx_seq_one_letter_code
_entity_poly.pdbx_strand_id
1 'polypeptide(L)'
;LFFSLLIITLSFVPVFTLQAQEGRLFGPLAYTKTYAMAAAAGLSITLIPVLMGYWIRGRIPDEQRNPITRALIALYRPALDAVLRWPKATLVVAVAVFATTAWPVMRLGGEFLPPLDEGDLLYMPSALPGLSAQKAAELLQITDRMIKTVPEVQRVFGKAGRAETATDPAPLEMFETTVQLKPRDQWRPGMTPEKLVEELDRTVKVPGLTNIWIPPIRNRIDMLATGIKSPIGVKVSG
;
A
#
# COMPACT_ATOMS: atom_id res chain seq x y z
N LEU A 1 -18.21 1.27 -26.88
CA LEU A 1 -17.80 2.01 -25.66
C LEU A 1 -18.74 1.73 -24.49
N PHE A 2 -20.03 2.06 -24.58
CA PHE A 2 -21.03 1.85 -23.52
C PHE A 2 -20.99 0.45 -22.87
N PHE A 3 -21.17 -0.63 -23.65
CA PHE A 3 -21.18 -2.00 -23.10
C PHE A 3 -19.86 -2.40 -22.42
N SER A 4 -18.71 -1.92 -22.92
CA SER A 4 -17.42 -2.17 -22.27
C SER A 4 -17.33 -1.50 -20.90
N LEU A 5 -17.80 -0.25 -20.78
CA LEU A 5 -17.83 0.48 -19.51
C LEU A 5 -18.82 -0.14 -18.53
N LEU A 6 -19.93 -0.68 -19.03
CA LEU A 6 -20.90 -1.42 -18.22
C LEU A 6 -20.28 -2.71 -17.65
N ILE A 7 -19.58 -3.49 -18.48
CA ILE A 7 -18.86 -4.70 -18.05
C ILE A 7 -17.79 -4.34 -17.01
N ILE A 8 -17.01 -3.27 -17.22
CA ILE A 8 -16.01 -2.81 -16.25
C ILE A 8 -16.66 -2.48 -14.90
N THR A 9 -17.78 -1.78 -14.92
CA THR A 9 -18.54 -1.44 -13.71
C THR A 9 -19.01 -2.70 -12.98
N LEU A 10 -19.63 -3.64 -13.70
CA LEU A 10 -20.17 -4.88 -13.13
C LEU A 10 -19.07 -5.83 -12.63
N SER A 11 -17.92 -5.88 -13.32
CA SER A 11 -16.78 -6.71 -12.92
C SER A 11 -16.19 -6.31 -11.56
N PHE A 12 -16.49 -5.10 -11.08
CA PHE A 12 -16.02 -4.58 -9.80
C PHE A 12 -16.99 -4.81 -8.64
N VAL A 13 -18.20 -5.34 -8.91
CA VAL A 13 -19.21 -5.64 -7.88
C VAL A 13 -18.68 -6.52 -6.74
N PRO A 14 -17.83 -7.55 -6.99
CA PRO A 14 -17.27 -8.35 -5.90
C PRO A 14 -16.48 -7.55 -4.86
N VAL A 15 -15.93 -6.38 -5.19
CA VAL A 15 -15.20 -5.55 -4.20
C VAL A 15 -16.12 -5.07 -3.09
N PHE A 16 -17.43 -4.89 -3.35
CA PHE A 16 -18.40 -4.52 -2.32
C PHE A 16 -18.73 -5.67 -1.35
N THR A 17 -18.30 -6.90 -1.64
CA THR A 17 -18.46 -8.02 -0.71
C THR A 17 -17.34 -8.09 0.33
N LEU A 18 -16.28 -7.27 0.21
CA LEU A 18 -15.23 -7.15 1.22
C LEU A 18 -15.81 -6.60 2.52
N GLN A 19 -15.47 -7.22 3.63
CA GLN A 19 -15.98 -6.86 4.96
C GLN A 19 -14.90 -6.17 5.81
N ALA A 20 -15.32 -5.65 6.96
CA ALA A 20 -14.44 -5.09 7.99
C ALA A 20 -13.45 -4.02 7.47
N GLN A 21 -12.16 -4.17 7.78
CA GLN A 21 -11.11 -3.20 7.47
C GLN A 21 -10.89 -3.03 5.97
N GLU A 22 -10.80 -4.14 5.23
CA GLU A 22 -10.61 -4.12 3.77
C GLU A 22 -11.79 -3.44 3.08
N GLY A 23 -13.03 -3.76 3.47
CA GLY A 23 -14.23 -3.14 2.94
C GLY A 23 -14.30 -1.63 3.20
N ARG A 24 -13.88 -1.18 4.39
CA ARG A 24 -13.82 0.27 4.72
C ARG A 24 -12.72 0.99 3.93
N LEU A 25 -11.61 0.33 3.64
CA LEU A 25 -10.50 0.90 2.88
C LEU A 25 -10.82 0.99 1.38
N PHE A 26 -11.34 -0.10 0.80
CA PHE A 26 -11.58 -0.20 -0.65
C PHE A 26 -12.99 0.22 -1.09
N GLY A 27 -13.96 0.30 -0.18
CA GLY A 27 -15.34 0.69 -0.48
C GLY A 27 -15.45 2.07 -1.15
N PRO A 28 -14.90 3.15 -0.55
CA PRO A 28 -14.92 4.49 -1.16
C PRO A 28 -14.26 4.54 -2.55
N LEU A 29 -13.17 3.78 -2.74
CA LEU A 29 -12.50 3.63 -4.04
C LEU A 29 -13.41 2.94 -5.06
N ALA A 30 -14.10 1.87 -4.67
CA ALA A 30 -15.04 1.16 -5.53
C ALA A 30 -16.23 2.03 -5.92
N TYR A 31 -16.82 2.80 -4.98
CA TYR A 31 -17.93 3.71 -5.27
C TYR A 31 -17.55 4.81 -6.26
N THR A 32 -16.46 5.53 -6.00
CA THR A 32 -16.02 6.64 -6.85
C THR A 32 -15.71 6.17 -8.28
N LYS A 33 -15.02 5.04 -8.43
CA LYS A 33 -14.79 4.42 -9.74
C LYS A 33 -16.10 4.04 -10.43
N THR A 34 -17.02 3.38 -9.71
CA THR A 34 -18.31 2.93 -10.25
C THR A 34 -19.14 4.11 -10.75
N TYR A 35 -19.26 5.18 -9.96
CA TYR A 35 -19.98 6.38 -10.36
C TYR A 35 -19.32 7.10 -11.54
N ALA A 36 -17.99 7.21 -11.55
CA ALA A 36 -17.26 7.79 -12.67
C ALA A 36 -17.48 7.00 -13.96
N MET A 37 -17.41 5.66 -13.91
CA MET A 37 -17.65 4.80 -15.08
C MET A 37 -19.11 4.84 -15.54
N ALA A 38 -20.07 4.89 -14.62
CA ALA A 38 -21.49 5.03 -14.95
C ALA A 38 -21.77 6.37 -15.64
N ALA A 39 -21.23 7.48 -15.10
CA ALA A 39 -21.32 8.79 -15.73
C ALA A 39 -20.65 8.81 -17.11
N ALA A 40 -19.44 8.26 -17.22
CA ALA A 40 -18.72 8.15 -18.50
C ALA A 40 -19.48 7.31 -19.52
N ALA A 41 -20.13 6.22 -19.10
CA ALA A 41 -20.97 5.41 -19.98
C ALA A 41 -22.18 6.21 -20.50
N GLY A 42 -22.87 6.95 -19.62
CA GLY A 42 -23.95 7.86 -20.01
C GLY A 42 -23.48 8.96 -20.98
N LEU A 43 -22.35 9.60 -20.70
CA LEU A 43 -21.74 10.60 -21.58
C LEU A 43 -21.29 10.01 -22.93
N SER A 44 -20.88 8.74 -22.96
CA SER A 44 -20.40 8.05 -24.17
C SER A 44 -21.46 7.85 -25.24
N ILE A 45 -22.73 7.74 -24.85
CA ILE A 45 -23.85 7.59 -25.79
C ILE A 45 -24.56 8.94 -26.06
N THR A 46 -24.43 9.92 -25.16
CA THR A 46 -25.13 11.21 -25.26
C THR A 46 -24.24 12.31 -25.82
N LEU A 47 -23.30 12.79 -25.01
CA LEU A 47 -22.49 13.98 -25.29
C LEU A 47 -21.35 13.67 -26.28
N ILE A 48 -20.69 12.53 -26.13
CA ILE A 48 -19.51 12.19 -26.95
C ILE A 48 -19.83 12.15 -28.45
N PRO A 49 -20.91 11.51 -28.94
CA PRO A 49 -21.26 11.54 -30.37
C PRO A 49 -21.54 12.95 -30.89
N VAL A 50 -22.21 13.79 -30.09
CA VAL A 50 -22.53 15.17 -30.47
C VAL A 50 -21.26 16.01 -30.58
N LEU A 51 -20.37 15.93 -29.59
CA LEU A 51 -19.09 16.65 -29.62
C LEU A 51 -18.19 16.16 -30.75
N MET A 52 -18.13 14.85 -31.00
CA MET A 52 -17.41 14.30 -32.16
C MET A 52 -17.96 14.88 -33.46
N GLY A 53 -19.27 14.89 -33.67
CA GLY A 53 -19.86 15.46 -34.90
C GLY A 53 -19.74 16.99 -35.01
N TYR A 54 -19.62 17.69 -33.88
CA TYR A 54 -19.46 19.15 -33.87
C TYR A 54 -18.01 19.60 -34.09
N TRP A 55 -17.04 18.95 -33.44
CA TRP A 55 -15.62 19.33 -33.51
C TRP A 55 -14.82 18.57 -34.56
N ILE A 56 -15.11 17.29 -34.81
CA ILE A 56 -14.42 16.50 -35.83
C ILE A 56 -15.09 16.75 -37.18
N ARG A 57 -14.91 17.96 -37.70
CA ARG A 57 -15.39 18.40 -39.01
C ARG A 57 -14.21 18.60 -39.95
N GLY A 58 -14.38 18.19 -41.21
CA GLY A 58 -13.37 18.32 -42.27
C GLY A 58 -13.04 17.01 -42.96
N ARG A 59 -11.99 17.01 -43.80
CA ARG A 59 -11.49 15.77 -44.45
C ARG A 59 -10.67 14.99 -43.45
N ILE A 60 -11.20 13.89 -42.93
CA ILE A 60 -10.43 12.93 -42.14
C ILE A 60 -9.29 12.42 -43.05
N PRO A 61 -8.01 12.69 -42.73
CA PRO A 61 -6.89 12.21 -43.54
C PRO A 61 -6.88 10.70 -43.54
N ASP A 62 -6.58 10.10 -44.69
CA ASP A 62 -6.39 8.65 -44.78
C ASP A 62 -5.33 8.20 -43.76
N GLU A 63 -5.61 7.09 -43.07
CA GLU A 63 -4.76 6.51 -42.05
C GLU A 63 -3.33 6.24 -42.56
N GLN A 64 -3.19 5.95 -43.87
CA GLN A 64 -1.90 5.71 -44.50
C GLN A 64 -1.09 6.97 -44.80
N ARG A 65 -1.70 8.15 -44.69
CA ARG A 65 -1.05 9.44 -44.97
C ARG A 65 -0.13 9.86 -43.82
N ASN A 66 -0.36 9.35 -42.61
CA ASN A 66 0.50 9.57 -41.46
C ASN A 66 1.69 8.58 -41.49
N PRO A 67 2.95 9.04 -41.52
CA PRO A 67 4.11 8.16 -41.56
C PRO A 67 4.21 7.23 -40.34
N ILE A 68 3.76 7.68 -39.16
CA ILE A 68 3.77 6.88 -37.92
C ILE A 68 2.78 5.73 -38.04
N THR A 69 1.54 6.03 -38.40
CA THR A 69 0.49 5.01 -38.51
C THR A 69 0.82 3.98 -39.59
N ARG A 70 1.38 4.42 -40.72
CA ARG A 70 1.87 3.53 -41.77
C ARG A 70 2.98 2.59 -41.28
N ALA A 71 3.94 3.09 -40.50
CA ALA A 71 4.99 2.25 -39.93
C ALA A 71 4.43 1.22 -38.94
N LEU A 72 3.50 1.63 -38.06
CA LEU A 72 2.82 0.72 -37.13
C LEU A 72 2.03 -0.37 -37.86
N ILE A 73 1.29 -0.01 -38.90
CA ILE A 73 0.54 -0.96 -39.74
C ILE A 73 1.50 -1.91 -40.46
N ALA A 74 2.60 -1.39 -41.02
CA ALA A 74 3.61 -2.20 -41.70
C ALA A 74 4.29 -3.22 -40.76
N LEU A 75 4.43 -2.89 -39.47
CA LEU A 75 4.94 -3.80 -38.44
C LEU A 75 3.87 -4.80 -37.96
N TYR A 76 2.63 -4.36 -37.80
CA TYR A 76 1.53 -5.20 -37.30
C TYR A 76 1.07 -6.25 -38.33
N ARG A 77 0.95 -5.88 -39.61
CA ARG A 77 0.49 -6.77 -40.69
C ARG A 77 1.24 -8.11 -40.78
N PRO A 78 2.58 -8.16 -40.81
CA PRO A 78 3.30 -9.44 -40.90
C PRO A 78 3.09 -10.31 -39.66
N ALA A 79 2.93 -9.71 -38.47
CA ALA A 79 2.62 -10.45 -37.25
C ALA A 79 1.20 -11.04 -37.29
N LEU A 80 0.22 -10.28 -37.77
CA LEU A 80 -1.15 -10.77 -37.97
C LEU A 80 -1.20 -11.92 -38.99
N ASP A 81 -0.52 -11.77 -40.13
CA ASP A 81 -0.46 -12.81 -41.16
C ASP A 81 0.20 -14.08 -40.61
N ALA A 82 1.25 -13.96 -39.80
CA ALA A 82 1.88 -15.11 -39.15
C ALA A 82 0.92 -15.82 -38.18
N VAL A 83 0.17 -15.06 -37.38
CA VAL A 83 -0.84 -15.60 -36.44
C VAL A 83 -1.95 -16.35 -37.17
N LEU A 84 -2.44 -15.80 -38.29
CA LEU A 84 -3.51 -16.40 -39.08
C LEU A 84 -3.07 -17.62 -39.89
N ARG A 85 -1.79 -17.70 -40.30
CA ARG A 85 -1.24 -18.86 -41.02
C ARG A 85 -1.17 -20.11 -40.12
N TRP A 86 -0.92 -19.95 -38.82
CA TRP A 86 -0.72 -21.06 -37.88
C TRP A 86 -1.54 -20.90 -36.58
N PRO A 87 -2.88 -20.86 -36.65
CA PRO A 87 -3.73 -20.48 -35.51
C PRO A 87 -3.60 -21.42 -34.32
N LYS A 88 -3.44 -22.74 -34.56
CA LYS A 88 -3.23 -23.74 -33.50
C LYS A 88 -1.89 -23.55 -32.80
N ALA A 89 -0.82 -23.25 -33.54
CA ALA A 89 0.50 -23.01 -32.96
C ALA A 89 0.48 -21.72 -32.12
N THR A 90 -0.16 -20.66 -32.61
CA THR A 90 -0.34 -19.42 -31.85
C THR A 90 -1.08 -19.66 -30.53
N LEU A 91 -2.14 -20.47 -30.52
CA LEU A 91 -2.86 -20.79 -29.29
C LEU A 91 -1.97 -21.57 -28.30
N VAL A 92 -1.19 -22.54 -28.79
CA VAL A 92 -0.24 -23.30 -27.96
C VAL A 92 0.82 -22.37 -27.37
N VAL A 93 1.38 -21.45 -28.16
CA VAL A 93 2.34 -20.45 -27.67
C VAL A 93 1.69 -19.54 -26.63
N ALA A 94 0.46 -19.07 -26.86
CA ALA A 94 -0.26 -18.23 -25.91
C ALA A 94 -0.50 -18.95 -24.57
N VAL A 95 -0.89 -20.23 -24.62
CA VAL A 95 -1.04 -21.07 -23.41
C VAL A 95 0.30 -21.31 -22.73
N ALA A 96 1.37 -21.55 -23.49
CA ALA A 96 2.72 -21.73 -22.94
C ALA A 96 3.19 -20.45 -22.22
N VAL A 97 3.01 -19.28 -22.85
CA VAL A 97 3.30 -17.97 -22.25
C VAL A 97 2.45 -17.75 -21.00
N PHE A 98 1.15 -18.05 -21.04
CA PHE A 98 0.29 -17.98 -19.86
C PHE A 98 0.79 -18.90 -18.75
N ALA A 99 1.19 -20.13 -19.06
CA ALA A 99 1.74 -21.06 -18.08
C ALA A 99 3.04 -20.54 -17.43
N THR A 100 3.86 -19.76 -18.14
CA THR A 100 5.05 -19.14 -17.54
C THR A 100 4.72 -18.16 -16.41
N THR A 101 3.51 -17.60 -16.36
CA THR A 101 3.08 -16.72 -15.26
C THR A 101 2.93 -17.45 -13.92
N ALA A 102 2.82 -18.79 -13.93
CA ALA A 102 2.82 -19.58 -12.71
C ALA A 102 4.13 -19.45 -11.93
N TRP A 103 5.27 -19.30 -12.63
CA TRP A 103 6.58 -19.23 -11.99
C TRP A 103 6.81 -17.96 -11.17
N PRO A 104 6.51 -16.73 -11.66
CA PRO A 104 6.50 -15.54 -10.81
C PRO A 104 5.50 -15.63 -9.67
N VAL A 105 4.28 -16.13 -9.92
CA VAL A 105 3.23 -16.23 -8.89
C VAL A 105 3.67 -17.11 -7.72
N MET A 106 4.36 -18.22 -7.99
CA MET A 106 4.91 -19.10 -6.94
C MET A 106 6.04 -18.46 -6.11
N ARG A 107 6.62 -17.35 -6.57
CA ARG A 107 7.72 -16.64 -5.88
C ARG A 107 7.25 -15.42 -5.10
N LEU A 108 6.00 -14.99 -5.29
CA LEU A 108 5.46 -13.84 -4.58
C LEU A 108 5.10 -14.23 -3.15
N GLY A 109 5.50 -13.39 -2.20
CA GLY A 109 5.00 -13.45 -0.82
C GLY A 109 3.56 -12.93 -0.73
N GLY A 110 2.91 -13.21 0.40
CA GLY A 110 1.61 -12.66 0.75
C GLY A 110 1.73 -11.71 1.93
N GLU A 111 1.14 -10.53 1.81
CA GLU A 111 0.97 -9.58 2.90
C GLU A 111 -0.50 -9.14 2.94
N PHE A 112 -0.99 -8.76 4.12
CA PHE A 112 -2.38 -8.30 4.27
C PHE A 112 -2.63 -7.00 3.51
N LEU A 113 -1.79 -5.99 3.75
CA LEU A 113 -1.76 -4.71 3.05
C LEU A 113 -0.30 -4.22 2.97
N PRO A 114 0.09 -3.54 1.88
CA PRO A 114 1.42 -2.95 1.79
C PRO A 114 1.63 -1.96 2.93
N PRO A 115 2.84 -1.89 3.52
CA PRO A 115 3.13 -0.94 4.58
C PRO A 115 2.94 0.48 4.07
N LEU A 116 2.06 1.23 4.73
CA LEU A 116 1.87 2.65 4.47
C LEU A 116 2.97 3.41 5.19
N ASP A 117 3.68 4.27 4.45
CA ASP A 117 4.60 5.21 5.07
C ASP A 117 3.81 6.43 5.56
N GLU A 118 3.80 6.61 6.88
CA GLU A 118 3.12 7.69 7.57
C GLU A 118 4.04 8.90 7.83
N GLY A 119 5.33 8.78 7.52
CA GLY A 119 6.35 9.79 7.81
C GLY A 119 6.87 9.79 9.25
N ASP A 120 6.15 9.17 10.18
CA ASP A 120 6.52 9.01 11.58
C ASP A 120 6.53 7.53 11.98
N LEU A 121 7.26 7.22 13.05
CA LEU A 121 7.37 5.86 13.59
C LEU A 121 6.94 5.82 15.05
N LEU A 122 6.35 4.70 15.47
CA LEU A 122 6.06 4.40 16.86
C LEU A 122 6.99 3.28 17.35
N TYR A 123 7.73 3.56 18.41
CA TYR A 123 8.57 2.59 19.12
C TYR A 123 7.82 2.07 20.35
N MET A 124 7.57 0.76 20.39
CA MET A 124 6.77 0.13 21.47
C MET A 124 7.43 -1.10 22.08
N PRO A 125 8.52 -0.92 22.84
CA PRO A 125 9.14 -2.03 23.50
C PRO A 125 8.23 -2.63 24.58
N SER A 126 8.38 -3.92 24.83
CA SER A 126 7.80 -4.59 26.01
C SER A 126 8.90 -4.91 27.01
N ALA A 127 8.70 -4.55 28.27
CA ALA A 127 9.50 -5.01 29.40
C ALA A 127 8.85 -6.24 30.10
N LEU A 128 9.61 -6.90 30.98
CA LEU A 128 9.05 -7.92 31.87
C LEU A 128 8.14 -7.29 32.95
N PRO A 129 7.11 -8.02 33.43
CA PRO A 129 6.24 -7.53 34.49
C PRO A 129 7.00 -7.21 35.78
N GLY A 130 6.48 -6.25 36.57
CA GLY A 130 7.04 -5.87 37.88
C GLY A 130 8.04 -4.71 37.85
N LEU A 131 8.14 -3.98 36.73
CA LEU A 131 8.97 -2.79 36.61
C LEU A 131 8.43 -1.63 37.46
N SER A 132 9.30 -0.98 38.25
CA SER A 132 8.90 0.22 39.02
C SER A 132 8.74 1.44 38.12
N ALA A 133 7.87 2.39 38.50
CA ALA A 133 7.65 3.62 37.76
C ALA A 133 8.95 4.44 37.57
N GLN A 134 9.81 4.47 38.59
CA GLN A 134 11.11 5.15 38.51
C GLN A 134 12.01 4.50 37.47
N LYS A 135 12.08 3.16 37.44
CA LYS A 135 12.91 2.46 36.45
C LYS A 135 12.33 2.58 35.05
N ALA A 136 11.02 2.55 34.91
CA ALA A 136 10.33 2.82 33.63
C ALA A 136 10.71 4.20 33.08
N ALA A 137 10.67 5.25 33.91
CA ALA A 137 11.06 6.60 33.50
C ALA A 137 12.56 6.68 33.11
N GLU A 138 13.43 5.99 33.84
CA GLU A 138 14.86 5.91 33.51
C GLU A 138 15.10 5.22 32.15
N LEU A 139 14.46 4.06 31.94
CA LEU A 139 14.57 3.31 30.69
C LEU A 139 14.02 4.12 29.50
N LEU A 140 12.88 4.79 29.68
CA LEU A 140 12.28 5.66 28.67
C LEU A 140 13.24 6.78 28.25
N GLN A 141 13.86 7.48 29.21
CA GLN A 141 14.84 8.52 28.89
C GLN A 141 16.08 7.99 28.18
N ILE A 142 16.55 6.80 28.56
CA ILE A 142 17.68 6.14 27.92
C ILE A 142 17.33 5.80 26.46
N THR A 143 16.17 5.17 26.22
CA THR A 143 15.72 4.84 24.85
C THR A 143 15.50 6.09 24.02
N ASP A 144 14.88 7.13 24.57
CA ASP A 144 14.59 8.37 23.83
C ASP A 144 15.88 9.07 23.39
N ARG A 145 16.90 9.10 24.26
CA ARG A 145 18.22 9.64 23.91
C ARG A 145 18.89 8.84 22.81
N MET A 146 18.83 7.50 22.87
CA MET A 146 19.40 6.63 21.84
C MET A 146 18.71 6.85 20.50
N ILE A 147 17.37 6.90 20.47
CA ILE A 147 16.60 7.21 19.26
C ILE A 147 17.05 8.57 18.69
N LYS A 148 17.21 9.57 19.56
CA LYS A 148 17.57 10.93 19.14
C LYS A 148 19.00 11.05 18.57
N THR A 149 19.86 10.04 18.75
CA THR A 149 21.19 10.02 18.12
C THR A 149 21.13 9.80 16.60
N VAL A 150 20.05 9.22 16.09
CA VAL A 150 19.89 8.97 14.65
C VAL A 150 19.59 10.28 13.91
N PRO A 151 20.37 10.66 12.88
CA PRO A 151 20.26 11.97 12.23
C PRO A 151 18.89 12.30 11.63
N GLU A 152 18.18 11.28 11.13
CA GLU A 152 16.86 11.42 10.50
C GLU A 152 15.75 11.74 11.52
N VAL A 153 16.00 11.55 12.82
CA VAL A 153 14.99 11.79 13.86
C VAL A 153 14.89 13.28 14.20
N GLN A 154 13.73 13.87 13.96
CA GLN A 154 13.43 15.26 14.29
C GLN A 154 13.04 15.43 15.75
N ARG A 155 12.06 14.65 16.25
CA ARG A 155 11.61 14.70 17.65
C ARG A 155 11.32 13.30 18.17
N VAL A 156 11.46 13.14 19.48
CA VAL A 156 11.15 11.90 20.19
C VAL A 156 10.26 12.28 21.37
N PHE A 157 9.11 11.65 21.47
CA PHE A 157 8.15 11.86 22.53
C PHE A 157 7.82 10.51 23.17
N GLY A 158 8.58 10.15 24.22
CA GLY A 158 8.37 8.95 25.00
C GLY A 158 7.20 9.06 25.97
N LYS A 159 6.42 7.99 26.06
CA LYS A 159 5.39 7.77 27.08
C LYS A 159 5.60 6.39 27.69
N ALA A 160 5.65 6.31 29.02
CA ALA A 160 5.59 5.05 29.76
C ALA A 160 4.25 4.94 30.48
N GLY A 161 3.58 3.80 30.37
CA GLY A 161 2.21 3.65 30.85
C GLY A 161 1.21 4.45 30.02
N ARG A 162 0.20 4.99 30.68
CA ARG A 162 -0.96 5.61 30.05
C ARG A 162 -1.04 7.12 30.24
N ALA A 163 -1.71 7.78 29.31
CA ALA A 163 -2.30 9.10 29.53
C ALA A 163 -3.57 9.02 30.39
N GLU A 164 -4.02 10.15 30.93
CA GLU A 164 -5.25 10.29 31.71
C GLU A 164 -6.51 10.21 30.81
N THR A 165 -6.72 9.06 30.18
CA THR A 165 -7.84 8.77 29.29
C THR A 165 -8.17 7.29 29.30
N ALA A 166 -9.46 6.96 29.17
CA ALA A 166 -9.92 5.57 29.05
C ALA A 166 -9.47 4.88 27.74
N THR A 167 -9.03 5.65 26.74
CA THR A 167 -8.56 5.10 25.47
C THR A 167 -7.14 4.54 25.53
N ASP A 168 -6.45 4.70 26.65
CA ASP A 168 -5.06 4.29 26.84
C ASP A 168 -4.93 3.37 28.06
N PRO A 169 -5.10 2.05 27.89
CA PRO A 169 -4.98 1.08 28.98
C PRO A 169 -3.53 0.60 29.18
N ALA A 170 -2.53 1.35 28.70
CA ALA A 170 -1.14 0.94 28.73
C ALA A 170 -0.61 0.79 30.17
N PRO A 171 -0.06 -0.38 30.55
CA PRO A 171 0.56 -0.56 31.85
C PRO A 171 1.98 0.02 31.86
N LEU A 172 2.58 0.21 33.04
CA LEU A 172 3.86 0.91 33.20
C LEU A 172 5.05 0.21 32.52
N GLU A 173 4.97 -1.10 32.32
CA GLU A 173 5.95 -1.92 31.59
C GLU A 173 5.88 -1.77 30.07
N MET A 174 4.84 -1.10 29.56
CA MET A 174 4.69 -0.81 28.13
C MET A 174 5.04 0.63 27.84
N PHE A 175 6.00 0.83 26.95
CA PHE A 175 6.38 2.15 26.48
C PHE A 175 5.79 2.38 25.09
N GLU A 176 5.42 3.61 24.80
CA GLU A 176 5.06 4.07 23.47
C GLU A 176 5.80 5.37 23.22
N THR A 177 6.73 5.36 22.28
CA THR A 177 7.53 6.53 21.93
C THR A 177 7.22 6.93 20.51
N THR A 178 6.63 8.12 20.34
CA THR A 178 6.36 8.69 19.02
C THR A 178 7.63 9.34 18.51
N VAL A 179 8.14 8.84 17.39
CA VAL A 179 9.37 9.30 16.73
C VAL A 179 8.97 10.05 15.46
N GLN A 180 9.10 11.36 15.52
CA GLN A 180 8.88 12.22 14.36
C GLN A 180 10.15 12.27 13.52
N LEU A 181 10.05 11.89 12.26
CA LEU A 181 11.18 11.92 11.34
C LEU A 181 11.28 13.28 10.63
N LYS A 182 12.48 13.63 10.19
CA LYS A 182 12.68 14.77 9.31
C LYS A 182 11.99 14.51 7.96
N PRO A 183 11.62 15.57 7.22
CA PRO A 183 11.26 15.47 5.82
C PRO A 183 12.30 14.65 5.02
N ARG A 184 11.82 13.79 4.10
CA ARG A 184 12.65 12.81 3.35
C ARG A 184 13.79 13.44 2.55
N ASP A 185 13.64 14.68 2.11
CA ASP A 185 14.66 15.47 1.42
C ASP A 185 15.88 15.81 2.29
N GLN A 186 15.75 15.71 3.62
CA GLN A 186 16.82 15.99 4.58
C GLN A 186 17.54 14.72 5.07
N TRP A 187 17.19 13.56 4.52
CA TRP A 187 17.78 12.28 4.92
C TRP A 187 19.15 12.09 4.30
N ARG A 188 19.98 11.24 4.93
CA ARG A 188 21.26 10.86 4.34
C ARG A 188 21.06 10.20 2.96
N PRO A 189 21.99 10.41 2.00
CA PRO A 189 21.87 9.80 0.67
C PRO A 189 21.71 8.28 0.72
N GLY A 190 20.74 7.75 -0.01
CA GLY A 190 20.47 6.31 -0.09
C GLY A 190 19.74 5.71 1.12
N MET A 191 19.25 6.54 2.04
CA MET A 191 18.42 6.11 3.16
C MET A 191 16.99 5.77 2.71
N THR A 192 16.43 4.70 3.28
CA THR A 192 15.04 4.28 3.06
C THR A 192 14.37 4.03 4.42
N PRO A 193 13.03 4.03 4.50
CA PRO A 193 12.32 3.75 5.75
C PRO A 193 12.77 2.42 6.38
N GLU A 194 13.01 1.39 5.57
CA GLU A 194 13.44 0.07 6.03
C GLU A 194 14.85 0.11 6.64
N LYS A 195 15.78 0.79 5.97
CA LYS A 195 17.15 0.98 6.48
C LYS A 195 17.17 1.80 7.76
N LEU A 196 16.30 2.80 7.84
CA LEU A 196 16.17 3.64 9.03
C LEU A 196 15.65 2.84 10.22
N VAL A 197 14.63 2.00 10.01
CA VAL A 197 14.13 1.08 11.05
C VAL A 197 15.22 0.09 11.46
N GLU A 198 16.00 -0.45 10.53
CA GLU A 198 17.13 -1.34 10.84
C GLU A 198 18.22 -0.63 11.67
N GLU A 199 18.56 0.61 11.32
CA GLU A 199 19.53 1.41 12.06
C GLU A 199 19.04 1.78 13.46
N LEU A 200 17.75 2.16 13.59
CA LEU A 200 17.10 2.41 14.88
C LEU A 200 17.11 1.15 15.76
N ASP A 201 16.76 0.00 15.20
CA ASP A 201 16.75 -1.28 15.93
C ASP A 201 18.15 -1.72 16.36
N ARG A 202 19.17 -1.46 15.55
CA ARG A 202 20.57 -1.68 15.94
C ARG A 202 21.05 -0.74 17.04
N THR A 203 20.63 0.52 17.00
CA THR A 203 21.10 1.57 17.91
C THR A 203 20.43 1.46 19.27
N VAL A 204 19.12 1.21 19.30
CA VAL A 204 18.32 1.21 20.53
C VAL A 204 18.26 -0.21 21.09
N LYS A 205 19.32 -0.65 21.76
CA LYS A 205 19.36 -1.98 22.40
C LYS A 205 19.53 -1.87 23.90
N VAL A 206 18.45 -2.16 24.61
CA VAL A 206 18.42 -2.16 26.08
C VAL A 206 18.12 -3.57 26.58
N PRO A 207 18.96 -4.14 27.48
CA PRO A 207 18.67 -5.43 28.07
C PRO A 207 17.31 -5.45 28.76
N GLY A 208 16.51 -6.48 28.46
CA GLY A 208 15.17 -6.65 29.02
C GLY A 208 14.04 -5.90 28.31
N LEU A 209 14.35 -5.14 27.24
CA LEU A 209 13.36 -4.56 26.33
C LEU A 209 13.38 -5.30 24.99
N THR A 210 12.19 -5.70 24.51
CA THR A 210 12.04 -6.26 23.16
C THR A 210 11.49 -5.19 22.24
N ASN A 211 12.29 -4.75 21.26
CA ASN A 211 11.96 -3.66 20.36
C ASN A 211 10.84 -4.04 19.38
N ILE A 212 9.96 -3.07 19.10
CA ILE A 212 8.97 -3.13 18.03
C ILE A 212 8.86 -1.73 17.42
N TRP A 213 8.96 -1.65 16.09
CA TRP A 213 8.84 -0.43 15.30
C TRP A 213 7.67 -0.57 14.34
N ILE A 214 6.74 0.39 14.35
CA ILE A 214 5.50 0.29 13.57
C ILE A 214 4.94 1.69 13.30
N PRO A 215 4.33 1.96 12.14
CA PRO A 215 3.66 3.22 11.88
C PRO A 215 2.48 3.49 12.85
N PRO A 216 2.31 4.73 13.36
CA PRO A 216 1.32 5.04 14.39
C PRO A 216 -0.14 4.69 14.06
N ILE A 217 -0.66 5.08 12.90
CA ILE A 217 -2.05 4.87 12.47
C ILE A 217 -2.27 3.37 12.28
N ARG A 218 -1.36 2.69 11.58
CA ARG A 218 -1.41 1.22 11.41
C ARG A 218 -1.50 0.52 12.76
N ASN A 219 -0.63 0.87 13.70
CA ASN A 219 -0.65 0.27 15.04
C ASN A 219 -2.01 0.42 15.73
N ARG A 220 -2.58 1.63 15.71
CA ARG A 220 -3.88 1.86 16.35
C ARG A 220 -5.00 1.07 15.68
N ILE A 221 -4.98 0.94 14.35
CA ILE A 221 -5.96 0.12 13.63
C ILE A 221 -5.79 -1.37 14.02
N ASP A 222 -4.56 -1.89 14.01
CA ASP A 222 -4.28 -3.30 14.31
C ASP A 222 -4.66 -3.67 15.76
N MET A 223 -4.34 -2.79 16.72
CA MET A 223 -4.73 -2.96 18.13
C MET A 223 -6.25 -2.88 18.33
N LEU A 224 -6.96 -1.98 17.63
CA LEU A 224 -8.42 -1.90 17.72
C LEU A 224 -9.10 -3.11 17.07
N ALA A 225 -8.53 -3.66 16.00
CA ALA A 225 -9.09 -4.79 15.29
C ALA A 225 -8.84 -6.12 16.00
N THR A 226 -7.63 -6.32 16.53
CA THR A 226 -7.18 -7.63 17.04
C THR A 226 -6.70 -7.62 18.49
N GLY A 227 -6.37 -6.45 19.04
CA GLY A 227 -5.68 -6.30 20.33
C GLY A 227 -4.19 -6.59 20.29
N ILE A 228 -3.62 -6.86 19.11
CA ILE A 228 -2.20 -7.20 18.92
C ILE A 228 -1.48 -5.99 18.33
N LYS A 229 -0.31 -5.66 18.89
CA LYS A 229 0.52 -4.51 18.47
C LYS A 229 1.57 -4.83 17.41
N SER A 230 1.76 -6.11 17.11
CA SER A 230 2.69 -6.63 16.10
C SER A 230 1.91 -7.20 14.91
N PRO A 231 2.49 -7.18 13.68
CA PRO A 231 1.84 -7.74 12.49
C PRO A 231 1.51 -9.24 12.61
N ILE A 232 2.29 -9.97 13.41
CA ILE A 232 2.07 -11.38 13.73
C ILE A 232 1.89 -11.49 15.23
N GLY A 233 0.86 -12.20 15.68
CA GLY A 233 0.68 -12.51 17.10
C GLY A 233 -0.03 -13.83 17.31
N VAL A 234 0.27 -14.45 18.45
CA VAL A 234 -0.27 -15.75 18.85
C VAL A 234 -0.99 -15.55 20.18
N LYS A 235 -2.26 -15.95 20.25
CA LYS A 235 -3.07 -15.90 21.48
C LYS A 235 -3.17 -17.31 22.07
N VAL A 236 -2.61 -17.50 23.26
CA VAL A 236 -2.75 -18.73 24.04
C VAL A 236 -3.89 -18.52 25.03
N SER A 237 -4.95 -19.32 24.91
CA SER A 237 -6.11 -19.28 25.80
C SER A 237 -6.20 -20.59 26.59
N GLY A 238 -6.74 -20.51 27.81
CA GLY A 238 -7.00 -21.63 28.71
C GLY A 238 -8.09 -21.27 29.71
#